data_AF-A0A7S0TPQ0-F1
#
_entry.id   AF-A0A7S0TPQ0-F1
#
_cell.length_a   1.000
_cell.length_b   1.000
_cell.length_c   1.000
_cell.angle_alpha   90.00
_cell.angle_beta   90.00
_cell.angle_gamma   90.00
#
_symmetry.space_group_name_H-M   'P 1'
#
loop_
_entity.id
_entity.type
_entity.pdbx_description
1 polymer ?
#
loop_
_entity_poly.entity_id
_entity_poly.type
_entity_poly.pdbx_seq_one_letter_code
_entity_poly.pdbx_strand_id
1 'polypeptide(L)'
;GEVFDGMGDVTYETFRKPFARELEVRSKEQALPGKAILRSLAESLEGGSRGMPLGHLEGLSREEIGEYCVRVFAPALEQVLHREVEMLKAKRMQDKESGVVEENNPKFATATFGKLTEFHEGLQGKIGLPNANLMEGIMDEHCRMDNSNDKFVPSNYKEIETTPKGEYLVVTDAEEGRRVSVDSNGRRLVWNWEELLENQKAKDAKLVKEEVIALVLYTGPMYRWYNAVLRGFPAEDVEAVKGNRYATTINCIVS
;
A
#
# COMPACT_ATOMS: atom_id res chain seq x y z
N GLY A 1 20.28 45.11 -10.82
CA GLY A 1 19.29 44.94 -9.74
C GLY A 1 17.94 44.98 -10.40
N GLU A 2 17.39 43.81 -10.70
CA GLU A 2 16.03 43.67 -11.18
C GLU A 2 15.35 42.67 -10.25
N VAL A 3 14.36 43.16 -9.52
CA VAL A 3 13.54 42.42 -8.58
C VAL A 3 12.33 41.93 -9.38
N PHE A 4 12.21 40.62 -9.54
CA PHE A 4 10.96 40.00 -9.97
C PHE A 4 10.01 39.98 -8.77
N ASP A 5 9.04 40.88 -8.79
CA ASP A 5 7.84 40.88 -7.96
C ASP A 5 6.73 40.13 -8.73
N GLY A 6 6.00 39.25 -8.05
CA GLY A 6 4.81 38.61 -8.63
C GLY A 6 4.68 37.08 -8.52
N MET A 7 4.81 36.51 -7.33
CA MET A 7 4.06 35.29 -6.97
C MET A 7 3.55 35.45 -5.55
N GLY A 8 2.29 35.88 -5.42
CA GLY A 8 1.61 35.93 -4.13
C GLY A 8 1.58 34.56 -3.48
N ASP A 9 1.83 34.52 -2.17
CA ASP A 9 1.92 33.32 -1.34
C ASP A 9 0.76 32.34 -1.60
N VAL A 10 1.04 31.28 -2.37
CA VAL A 10 0.14 30.12 -2.46
C VAL A 10 0.29 29.35 -1.14
N THR A 11 -0.62 29.60 -0.20
CA THR A 11 -0.63 28.85 1.06
C THR A 11 -0.99 27.39 0.83
N TYR A 12 -0.48 26.49 1.67
CA TYR A 12 -0.75 25.05 1.62
C TYR A 12 -2.25 24.71 1.64
N GLU A 13 -3.07 25.51 2.32
CA GLU A 13 -4.53 25.33 2.34
C GLU A 13 -5.19 25.63 0.99
N THR A 14 -4.67 26.61 0.24
CA THR A 14 -5.14 26.95 -1.12
C THR A 14 -4.80 25.87 -2.14
N PHE A 15 -3.72 25.09 -1.94
CA PHE A 15 -3.33 23.95 -2.79
C PHE A 15 -4.08 22.64 -2.43
N ARG A 16 -4.44 22.46 -1.14
CA ARG A 16 -5.06 21.24 -0.60
C ARG A 16 -6.49 20.97 -1.09
N LYS A 17 -7.33 22.00 -1.20
CA LYS A 17 -8.74 21.84 -1.59
C LYS A 17 -8.93 21.42 -3.05
N PRO A 18 -8.20 21.98 -4.03
CA PRO A 18 -8.26 21.52 -5.41
C PRO A 18 -7.77 20.08 -5.58
N PHE A 19 -6.64 19.72 -4.97
CA PHE A 19 -5.99 18.42 -5.20
C PHE A 19 -6.74 17.23 -4.58
N ALA A 20 -7.23 17.36 -3.33
CA ALA A 20 -8.04 16.31 -2.70
C ALA A 20 -9.35 16.08 -3.48
N ARG A 21 -9.96 17.16 -3.96
CA ARG A 21 -11.14 17.11 -4.81
C ARG A 21 -10.82 16.47 -6.16
N GLU A 22 -9.67 16.76 -6.77
CA GLU A 22 -9.25 16.19 -8.04
C GLU A 22 -9.01 14.68 -7.94
N LEU A 23 -8.41 14.20 -6.84
CA LEU A 23 -8.22 12.76 -6.59
C LEU A 23 -9.53 12.04 -6.29
N GLU A 24 -10.40 12.63 -5.48
CA GLU A 24 -11.74 12.10 -5.23
C GLU A 24 -12.56 12.04 -6.52
N VAL A 25 -12.48 13.07 -7.36
CA VAL A 25 -13.11 13.12 -8.69
C VAL A 25 -12.54 12.05 -9.60
N ARG A 26 -11.22 11.91 -9.74
CA ARG A 26 -10.59 10.86 -10.56
C ARG A 26 -10.93 9.45 -10.08
N SER A 27 -10.98 9.24 -8.77
CA SER A 27 -11.39 7.95 -8.18
C SER A 27 -12.85 7.64 -8.48
N LYS A 28 -13.74 8.63 -8.37
CA LYS A 28 -15.15 8.51 -8.76
C LYS A 28 -15.31 8.30 -10.27
N GLU A 29 -14.53 8.99 -11.10
CA GLU A 29 -14.53 8.85 -12.57
C GLU A 29 -14.04 7.47 -13.02
N GLN A 30 -13.08 6.87 -12.32
CA GLN A 30 -12.62 5.50 -12.57
C GLN A 30 -13.61 4.45 -12.05
N ALA A 31 -14.32 4.72 -10.95
CA ALA A 31 -15.27 3.80 -10.34
C ALA A 31 -16.67 3.84 -10.99
N LEU A 32 -17.08 4.98 -11.54
CA LEU A 32 -18.32 5.09 -12.29
C LEU A 32 -18.08 4.55 -13.71
N PRO A 33 -18.83 3.53 -14.16
CA PRO A 33 -18.84 3.15 -15.56
C PRO A 33 -19.61 4.26 -16.31
N GLY A 34 -18.96 5.39 -16.59
CA GLY A 34 -19.58 6.53 -17.26
C GLY A 34 -20.26 6.11 -18.57
N LYS A 35 -19.76 5.05 -19.22
CA LYS A 35 -20.35 4.46 -20.42
C LYS A 35 -21.68 3.73 -20.18
N ALA A 36 -21.90 3.10 -19.02
CA ALA A 36 -23.13 2.36 -18.74
C ALA A 36 -24.29 3.30 -18.34
N ILE A 37 -24.00 4.32 -17.52
CA ILE A 37 -24.98 5.34 -17.14
C ILE A 37 -25.40 6.16 -18.37
N LEU A 38 -24.43 6.67 -19.14
CA LEU A 38 -24.73 7.43 -20.36
C LEU A 38 -25.47 6.59 -21.40
N ARG A 39 -25.14 5.30 -21.52
CA ARG A 39 -25.88 4.37 -22.40
C ARG A 39 -27.31 4.16 -21.93
N SER A 40 -27.53 3.91 -20.65
CA SER A 40 -28.88 3.71 -20.10
C SER A 40 -29.75 4.95 -20.24
N LEU A 41 -29.19 6.14 -20.04
CA LEU A 41 -29.89 7.41 -20.25
C LEU A 41 -30.21 7.61 -21.74
N ALA A 42 -29.26 7.30 -22.64
CA ALA A 42 -29.47 7.39 -24.07
C ALA A 42 -30.51 6.39 -24.59
N GLU A 43 -30.59 5.19 -24.02
CA GLU A 43 -31.60 4.17 -24.35
C GLU A 43 -32.99 4.52 -23.81
N SER A 44 -33.05 5.37 -22.78
CA SER A 44 -34.31 5.84 -22.18
C SER A 44 -34.92 7.02 -22.95
N LEU A 45 -34.18 7.64 -23.86
CA LEU A 45 -34.69 8.69 -24.74
C LEU A 45 -35.70 8.11 -25.73
N GLU A 46 -36.92 8.62 -25.65
CA GLU A 46 -37.97 8.32 -26.62
C GLU A 46 -37.72 9.12 -27.90
N GLY A 47 -37.55 8.43 -29.03
CA GLY A 47 -37.36 9.06 -30.33
C GLY A 47 -35.98 9.68 -30.54
N GLY A 48 -35.78 10.24 -31.74
CA GLY A 48 -34.47 10.67 -32.24
C GLY A 48 -33.96 9.78 -33.38
N SER A 49 -32.97 10.26 -34.12
CA SER A 49 -32.31 9.52 -35.18
C SER A 49 -30.80 9.54 -35.00
N ARG A 50 -30.08 8.72 -35.76
CA ARG A 50 -28.60 8.70 -35.71
C ARG A 50 -27.97 10.08 -36.01
N GLY A 51 -28.66 10.95 -36.75
CA GLY A 51 -28.22 12.33 -37.02
C GLY A 51 -28.77 13.37 -36.05
N MET A 52 -29.84 13.05 -35.31
CA MET A 52 -30.52 13.94 -34.36
C MET A 52 -30.92 13.14 -33.10
N PRO A 53 -29.94 12.74 -32.26
CA PRO A 53 -30.19 11.85 -31.12
C PRO A 53 -31.04 12.50 -30.02
N LEU A 54 -31.13 13.83 -29.98
CA LEU A 54 -31.96 14.60 -29.05
C LEU A 54 -33.17 15.24 -29.74
N GLY A 55 -33.51 14.81 -30.96
CA GLY A 55 -34.56 15.46 -31.76
C GLY A 55 -35.93 15.49 -31.08
N HIS A 56 -36.22 14.56 -30.17
CA HIS A 56 -37.45 14.60 -29.36
C HIS A 56 -37.49 15.76 -28.37
N LEU A 57 -36.33 16.21 -27.88
CA LEU A 57 -36.23 17.31 -26.92
C LEU A 57 -36.21 18.70 -27.59
N GLU A 58 -35.98 18.77 -28.91
CA GLU A 58 -35.79 20.02 -29.66
C GLU A 58 -37.02 20.94 -29.64
N GLY A 59 -38.22 20.37 -29.48
CA GLY A 59 -39.49 21.11 -29.43
C GLY A 59 -40.05 21.37 -28.03
N LEU A 60 -39.37 20.91 -26.97
CA LEU A 60 -39.86 21.02 -25.59
C LEU A 60 -39.35 22.30 -24.92
N SER A 61 -40.20 22.93 -24.11
CA SER A 61 -39.81 24.00 -23.19
C SER A 61 -38.90 23.48 -22.08
N ARG A 62 -38.26 24.39 -21.35
CA ARG A 62 -37.34 24.04 -20.25
C ARG A 62 -38.05 23.25 -19.14
N GLU A 63 -39.27 23.64 -18.83
CA GLU A 63 -40.12 23.00 -17.83
C GLU A 63 -40.50 21.58 -18.28
N GLU A 64 -40.91 21.40 -19.54
CA GLU A 64 -41.25 20.10 -20.12
C GLU A 64 -40.04 19.16 -20.19
N ILE A 65 -38.85 19.69 -20.49
CA ILE A 65 -37.60 18.90 -20.42
C ILE A 65 -37.33 18.45 -18.97
N GLY A 66 -37.56 19.33 -17.99
CA GLY A 66 -37.40 19.00 -16.58
C GLY A 66 -38.33 17.87 -16.14
N GLU A 67 -39.62 17.97 -16.47
CA GLU A 67 -40.62 16.93 -16.19
C GLU A 67 -40.29 15.62 -16.89
N TYR A 68 -39.86 15.68 -18.16
CA TYR A 68 -39.42 14.52 -18.92
C TYR A 68 -38.23 13.84 -18.25
N CYS A 69 -37.21 14.60 -17.84
CA CYS A 69 -36.03 14.06 -17.14
C CYS A 69 -36.41 13.35 -15.84
N VAL A 70 -37.30 13.95 -15.03
CA VAL A 70 -37.75 13.34 -13.77
C VAL A 70 -38.54 12.06 -14.04
N ARG A 71 -39.42 12.05 -15.05
CA ARG A 71 -40.24 10.88 -15.39
C ARG A 71 -39.42 9.73 -16.00
N VAL A 72 -38.45 10.05 -16.86
CA VAL A 72 -37.78 9.07 -17.73
C VAL A 72 -36.37 8.77 -17.26
N PHE A 73 -35.57 9.79 -16.95
CA PHE A 73 -34.16 9.59 -16.57
C PHE A 73 -33.98 9.25 -15.11
N ALA A 74 -34.76 9.82 -14.18
CA ALA A 74 -34.58 9.53 -12.77
C ALA A 74 -34.78 8.04 -12.43
N PRO A 75 -35.84 7.35 -12.92
CA PRO A 75 -36.02 5.92 -12.67
C PRO A 75 -34.95 5.07 -13.34
N ALA A 76 -34.53 5.42 -14.57
CA ALA A 76 -33.46 4.71 -15.28
C ALA A 76 -32.13 4.81 -14.54
N LEU A 77 -31.79 6.01 -14.06
CA LEU A 77 -30.59 6.27 -13.27
C LEU A 77 -30.62 5.53 -11.94
N GLU A 78 -31.76 5.55 -11.24
CA GLU A 78 -31.94 4.83 -9.98
C GLU A 78 -31.70 3.33 -10.15
N GLN A 79 -32.27 2.71 -11.20
CA GLN A 79 -32.08 1.29 -11.48
C GLN A 79 -30.64 0.92 -11.81
N VAL A 80 -29.91 1.77 -12.53
CA VAL A 80 -28.48 1.53 -12.83
C VAL A 80 -27.66 1.67 -11.56
N LEU A 81 -27.85 2.74 -10.79
CA LEU A 81 -27.12 2.95 -9.54
C LEU A 81 -27.40 1.85 -8.51
N HIS A 82 -28.65 1.42 -8.38
CA HIS A 82 -29.01 0.32 -7.49
C HIS A 82 -28.32 -0.99 -7.91
N ARG A 83 -28.29 -1.30 -9.21
CA ARG A 83 -27.56 -2.48 -9.71
C ARG A 83 -26.07 -2.41 -9.43
N GLU A 84 -25.44 -1.26 -9.66
CA GLU A 84 -24.01 -1.07 -9.35
C GLU A 84 -23.73 -1.19 -7.85
N VAL A 85 -24.57 -0.61 -7.00
CA VAL A 85 -24.45 -0.72 -5.54
C VAL A 85 -24.60 -2.18 -5.09
N GLU A 86 -25.56 -2.92 -5.64
CA GLU A 86 -25.74 -4.33 -5.31
C GLU A 86 -24.59 -5.19 -5.85
N MET A 87 -24.04 -4.92 -7.03
CA MET A 87 -22.83 -5.59 -7.52
C MET A 87 -21.62 -5.30 -6.63
N LEU A 88 -21.45 -4.07 -6.14
CA LEU A 88 -20.38 -3.72 -5.20
C LEU A 88 -20.55 -4.40 -3.84
N LYS A 89 -21.79 -4.52 -3.34
CA LYS A 89 -22.11 -5.28 -2.12
C LYS A 89 -21.87 -6.78 -2.31
N ALA A 90 -22.32 -7.34 -3.44
CA ALA A 90 -22.13 -8.74 -3.79
C ALA A 90 -20.65 -9.07 -3.96
N LYS A 91 -19.87 -8.20 -4.62
CA LYS A 91 -18.41 -8.34 -4.70
C LYS A 91 -17.76 -8.31 -3.32
N ARG A 92 -18.18 -7.40 -2.43
CA ARG A 92 -17.71 -7.36 -1.04
C ARG A 92 -18.08 -8.61 -0.24
N MET A 93 -19.23 -9.23 -0.51
CA MET A 93 -19.69 -10.47 0.12
C MET A 93 -18.98 -11.69 -0.48
N GLN A 94 -18.76 -11.71 -1.79
CA GLN A 94 -17.99 -12.73 -2.48
C GLN A 94 -16.51 -12.65 -2.09
N ASP A 95 -15.93 -11.47 -1.90
CA ASP A 95 -14.58 -11.31 -1.34
C ASP A 95 -14.51 -11.80 0.13
N LYS A 96 -15.65 -11.90 0.82
CA LYS A 96 -15.76 -12.55 2.15
C LYS A 96 -16.00 -14.06 2.08
N GLU A 97 -16.71 -14.57 1.08
CA GLU A 97 -17.10 -15.99 0.94
C GLU A 97 -16.13 -16.82 0.07
N SER A 98 -15.54 -16.22 -0.97
CA SER A 98 -14.40 -16.75 -1.73
C SER A 98 -13.06 -16.51 -1.04
N GLY A 99 -13.11 -16.44 0.29
CA GLY A 99 -12.06 -17.02 1.11
C GLY A 99 -11.88 -18.48 0.68
N VAL A 100 -11.08 -18.68 -0.38
CA VAL A 100 -9.92 -19.55 -0.24
C VAL A 100 -9.37 -19.17 1.11
N VAL A 101 -9.62 -20.05 2.08
CA VAL A 101 -8.81 -20.14 3.27
C VAL A 101 -7.41 -20.40 2.71
N GLU A 102 -6.70 -19.35 2.32
CA GLU A 102 -5.27 -19.34 2.52
C GLU A 102 -5.16 -19.61 4.00
N GLU A 103 -4.77 -20.83 4.34
CA GLU A 103 -4.25 -21.16 5.65
C GLU A 103 -3.55 -19.93 6.18
N ASN A 104 -4.09 -19.34 7.26
CA ASN A 104 -3.49 -18.30 8.09
C ASN A 104 -2.09 -17.91 7.60
N ASN A 105 -2.03 -17.07 6.58
CA ASN A 105 -0.80 -16.40 6.23
C ASN A 105 -0.89 -15.04 6.93
N PRO A 106 -0.33 -14.88 8.15
CA PRO A 106 -0.36 -13.61 8.86
C PRO A 106 0.33 -12.48 8.07
N LYS A 107 0.90 -12.77 6.89
CA LYS A 107 1.34 -11.77 5.91
C LYS A 107 0.23 -10.91 5.31
N PHE A 108 -1.05 -11.29 5.31
CA PHE A 108 -2.09 -10.47 4.68
C PHE A 108 -3.34 -10.34 5.55
N ALA A 109 -3.29 -9.38 6.47
CA ALA A 109 -4.48 -8.89 7.18
C ALA A 109 -5.37 -8.05 6.25
N THR A 110 -6.64 -7.89 6.62
CA THR A 110 -7.55 -6.94 5.97
C THR A 110 -6.88 -5.57 5.91
N ALA A 111 -6.60 -5.08 4.69
CA ALA A 111 -5.89 -3.82 4.52
C ALA A 111 -6.71 -2.66 5.11
N THR A 112 -6.25 -2.09 6.22
CA THR A 112 -6.75 -0.82 6.73
C THR A 112 -6.06 0.30 5.97
N PHE A 113 -6.86 1.18 5.35
CA PHE A 113 -6.33 2.41 4.78
C PHE A 113 -5.66 3.24 5.88
N GLY A 114 -4.42 3.70 5.62
CA GLY A 114 -3.70 4.58 6.53
C GLY A 114 -4.47 5.87 6.78
N LYS A 115 -4.33 6.43 7.98
CA LYS A 115 -4.95 7.74 8.30
C LYS A 115 -4.31 8.84 7.43
N LEU A 116 -5.06 9.90 7.15
CA LEU A 116 -4.54 11.05 6.39
C LEU A 116 -3.28 11.66 7.06
N THR A 117 -3.17 11.58 8.38
CA THR A 117 -1.97 11.99 9.13
C THR A 117 -0.74 11.15 8.77
N GLU A 118 -0.90 9.82 8.64
CA GLU A 118 0.18 8.91 8.22
C GLU A 118 0.63 9.19 6.77
N PHE A 119 -0.27 9.67 5.91
CA PHE A 119 0.09 10.12 4.55
C PHE A 119 0.95 11.39 4.56
N HIS A 120 0.69 12.32 5.48
CA HIS A 120 1.41 13.61 5.58
C HIS A 120 2.75 13.46 6.30
N GLU A 121 2.80 12.62 7.33
CA GLU A 121 4.00 12.32 8.11
C GLU A 121 4.98 11.41 7.36
N GLY A 122 4.47 10.66 6.38
CA GLY A 122 5.23 9.71 5.60
C GLY A 122 5.84 8.60 6.46
N LEU A 123 6.82 7.89 5.90
CA LEU A 123 7.52 6.84 6.62
C LEU A 123 8.21 7.39 7.88
N GLN A 124 8.80 8.59 7.79
CA GLN A 124 9.58 9.19 8.87
C GLN A 124 8.74 9.53 10.10
N GLY A 125 7.52 10.04 9.97
CA GLY A 125 6.69 10.24 11.16
C GLY A 125 6.18 8.92 11.76
N LYS A 126 6.08 7.86 10.94
CA LYS A 126 5.67 6.52 11.41
C LYS A 126 6.76 5.82 12.22
N ILE A 127 7.96 5.69 11.67
CA ILE A 127 9.04 4.90 12.28
C ILE A 127 10.17 5.76 12.86
N GLY A 128 10.26 7.02 12.49
CA GLY A 128 11.35 7.93 12.87
C GLY A 128 12.39 8.10 11.77
N LEU A 129 13.37 8.97 12.05
CA LEU A 129 14.54 9.14 11.20
C LEU A 129 15.53 7.97 11.43
N PRO A 130 16.26 7.55 10.38
CA PRO A 130 17.31 6.56 10.53
C PRO A 130 18.49 7.12 11.33
N ASN A 131 19.29 6.25 11.94
CA ASN A 131 20.59 6.63 12.48
C ASN A 131 21.50 7.15 11.35
N ALA A 132 22.26 8.23 11.59
CA ALA A 132 23.22 8.75 10.62
C ALA A 132 24.33 7.73 10.30
N ASN A 133 24.68 6.88 11.26
CA ASN A 133 25.51 5.70 11.06
C ASN A 133 24.61 4.47 10.86
N LEU A 134 24.31 4.17 9.60
CA LEU A 134 23.33 3.15 9.22
C LEU A 134 23.69 1.76 9.77
N MET A 135 24.94 1.31 9.66
CA MET A 135 25.34 0.00 10.21
C MET A 135 25.18 -0.08 11.73
N GLU A 136 25.55 0.98 12.45
CA GLU A 136 25.39 1.03 13.90
C GLU A 136 23.91 1.05 14.29
N GLY A 137 23.08 1.81 13.58
CA GLY A 137 21.63 1.80 13.78
C GLY A 137 21.00 0.43 13.54
N ILE A 138 21.37 -0.26 12.46
CA ILE A 138 20.90 -1.63 12.19
C ILE A 138 21.34 -2.57 13.31
N MET A 139 22.60 -2.51 13.75
CA MET A 139 23.11 -3.33 14.85
C MET A 139 22.35 -3.06 16.15
N ASP A 140 22.13 -1.79 16.51
CA ASP A 140 21.46 -1.40 17.75
C ASP A 140 20.02 -1.90 17.79
N GLU A 141 19.28 -1.70 16.69
CA GLU A 141 17.91 -2.16 16.51
C GLU A 141 17.78 -3.68 16.68
N HIS A 142 18.81 -4.46 16.35
CA HIS A 142 18.75 -5.92 16.41
C HIS A 142 19.41 -6.51 17.65
N CYS A 143 20.46 -5.89 18.18
CA CYS A 143 21.32 -6.47 19.20
C CYS A 143 21.20 -5.82 20.58
N ARG A 144 20.65 -4.59 20.68
CA ARG A 144 20.65 -3.79 21.92
C ARG A 144 19.26 -3.42 22.45
N MET A 145 18.21 -3.67 21.68
CA MET A 145 16.82 -3.36 22.08
C MET A 145 16.24 -4.44 23.01
N ASP A 146 15.18 -4.09 23.74
CA ASP A 146 14.55 -5.00 24.72
C ASP A 146 13.98 -6.28 24.12
N ASN A 147 13.71 -6.28 22.81
CA ASN A 147 13.23 -7.43 22.05
C ASN A 147 14.35 -8.21 21.32
N SER A 148 15.62 -7.81 21.47
CA SER A 148 16.75 -8.38 20.70
C SER A 148 16.95 -9.88 20.88
N ASN A 149 16.59 -10.43 22.06
CA ASN A 149 16.70 -11.86 22.36
C ASN A 149 15.32 -12.54 22.44
N ASP A 150 14.25 -11.83 22.13
CA ASP A 150 12.91 -12.41 22.14
C ASP A 150 12.78 -13.38 20.97
N LYS A 151 12.32 -14.59 21.30
CA LYS A 151 12.17 -15.65 20.31
C LYS A 151 10.88 -15.49 19.52
N PHE A 152 10.96 -15.75 18.22
CA PHE A 152 9.79 -15.81 17.36
C PHE A 152 9.96 -16.86 16.26
N VAL A 153 8.82 -17.32 15.73
CA VAL A 153 8.73 -18.23 14.59
C VAL A 153 8.05 -17.50 13.44
N PRO A 154 8.73 -17.15 12.34
CA PRO A 154 8.09 -16.47 11.22
C PRO A 154 7.14 -17.43 10.48
N SER A 155 6.01 -16.92 9.98
CA SER A 155 4.99 -17.78 9.34
C SER A 155 5.47 -18.50 8.08
N ASN A 156 6.46 -17.92 7.39
CA ASN A 156 7.06 -18.49 6.19
C ASN A 156 8.18 -19.49 6.47
N TYR A 157 8.66 -19.57 7.72
CA TYR A 157 9.67 -20.54 8.16
C TYR A 157 9.21 -21.15 9.49
N LYS A 158 8.14 -21.96 9.42
CA LYS A 158 7.45 -22.51 10.60
C LYS A 158 8.36 -23.41 11.44
N GLU A 159 9.42 -23.92 10.85
CA GLU A 159 10.40 -24.81 11.47
C GLU A 159 11.57 -24.04 12.13
N ILE A 160 11.59 -22.71 12.03
CA ILE A 160 12.71 -21.87 12.51
C ILE A 160 12.24 -21.02 13.69
N GLU A 161 12.81 -21.27 14.86
CA GLU A 161 12.74 -20.37 16.00
C GLU A 161 14.02 -19.51 16.03
N THR A 162 13.86 -18.19 16.00
CA THR A 162 15.00 -17.26 15.94
C THR A 162 14.77 -16.01 16.80
N THR A 163 15.74 -15.11 16.83
CA THR A 163 15.72 -13.82 17.54
C THR A 163 16.29 -12.73 16.63
N PRO A 164 15.95 -11.44 16.80
CA PRO A 164 16.54 -10.36 15.99
C PRO A 164 18.06 -10.35 16.02
N LYS A 165 18.65 -10.57 17.19
CA LYS A 165 20.10 -10.63 17.34
C LYS A 165 20.68 -11.81 16.56
N GLY A 166 20.04 -12.97 16.65
CA GLY A 166 20.43 -14.15 15.87
C GLY A 166 20.38 -13.89 14.37
N GLU A 167 19.29 -13.28 13.89
CA GLU A 167 19.13 -12.93 12.48
C GLU A 167 20.17 -11.91 11.99
N TYR A 168 20.49 -10.91 12.80
CA TYR A 168 21.57 -9.97 12.50
C TYR A 168 22.94 -10.68 12.37
N LEU A 169 23.28 -11.57 13.31
CA LEU A 169 24.53 -12.32 13.27
C LEU A 169 24.60 -13.23 12.04
N VAL A 170 23.51 -13.94 11.72
CA VAL A 170 23.41 -14.79 10.54
C VAL A 170 23.68 -14.03 9.24
N VAL A 171 23.23 -12.78 9.14
CA VAL A 171 23.43 -11.98 7.92
C VAL A 171 24.81 -11.32 7.89
N THR A 172 25.37 -10.97 9.04
CA THR A 172 26.63 -10.20 9.11
C THR A 172 27.88 -11.07 9.27
N ASP A 173 27.73 -12.32 9.70
CA ASP A 173 28.79 -13.33 9.79
C ASP A 173 28.54 -14.41 8.72
N ALA A 174 29.43 -14.47 7.73
CA ALA A 174 29.30 -15.39 6.61
C ALA A 174 29.42 -16.87 7.01
N GLU A 175 30.18 -17.20 8.06
CA GLU A 175 30.25 -18.58 8.57
C GLU A 175 28.92 -18.97 9.20
N GLU A 176 28.35 -18.08 9.99
CA GLU A 176 27.05 -18.31 10.62
C GLU A 176 25.93 -18.41 9.57
N GLY A 177 25.95 -17.53 8.56
CA GLY A 177 25.06 -17.58 7.41
C GLY A 177 25.10 -18.89 6.65
N ARG A 178 26.30 -19.43 6.38
CA ARG A 178 26.47 -20.75 5.77
C ARG A 178 25.96 -21.87 6.66
N ARG A 179 26.24 -21.81 7.96
CA ARG A 179 25.86 -22.84 8.93
C ARG A 179 24.35 -23.03 9.03
N VAL A 180 23.57 -21.95 8.92
CA VAL A 180 22.11 -22.00 9.03
C VAL A 180 21.39 -22.05 7.68
N SER A 181 22.12 -21.96 6.56
CA SER A 181 21.54 -22.09 5.22
C SER A 181 21.29 -23.56 4.87
N VAL A 182 20.06 -23.89 4.53
CA VAL A 182 19.58 -25.23 4.15
C VAL A 182 18.62 -25.16 2.97
N ASP A 183 18.85 -26.00 1.95
CA ASP A 183 17.96 -26.13 0.81
C ASP A 183 17.87 -27.57 0.26
N SER A 184 17.41 -27.68 -0.99
CA SER A 184 16.84 -28.82 -1.72
C SER A 184 15.61 -29.52 -1.13
N ASN A 185 15.21 -29.20 0.11
CA ASN A 185 13.79 -29.10 0.57
C ASN A 185 13.64 -28.81 2.09
N GLY A 186 14.70 -28.41 2.80
CA GLY A 186 14.68 -28.17 4.25
C GLY A 186 14.62 -26.72 4.74
N ARG A 187 14.49 -25.75 3.83
CA ARG A 187 13.97 -24.37 3.99
C ARG A 187 14.66 -23.41 4.97
N ARG A 188 15.76 -22.79 4.51
CA ARG A 188 16.15 -21.37 4.67
C ARG A 188 17.42 -21.11 3.86
N LEU A 189 17.40 -20.19 2.91
CA LEU A 189 18.62 -19.73 2.23
C LEU A 189 19.00 -18.36 2.75
N VAL A 190 20.20 -18.24 3.33
CA VAL A 190 20.77 -16.94 3.72
C VAL A 190 21.74 -16.52 2.64
N TRP A 191 21.43 -15.42 1.98
CA TRP A 191 22.29 -14.85 0.94
C TRP A 191 23.46 -14.13 1.57
N ASN A 192 24.66 -14.37 1.04
CA ASN A 192 25.83 -13.58 1.39
C ASN A 192 25.68 -12.17 0.79
N TRP A 193 25.68 -11.14 1.64
CA TRP A 193 25.49 -9.75 1.21
C TRP A 193 26.65 -9.25 0.32
N GLU A 194 27.87 -9.75 0.50
CA GLU A 194 29.02 -9.40 -0.34
C GLU A 194 28.81 -9.89 -1.78
N GLU A 195 28.35 -11.13 -1.92
CA GLU A 195 28.03 -11.72 -3.23
C GLU A 195 26.84 -11.01 -3.90
N LEU A 196 25.85 -10.57 -3.11
CA LEU A 196 24.71 -9.80 -3.61
C LEU A 196 25.11 -8.41 -4.11
N LEU A 197 26.04 -7.72 -3.43
CA LEU A 197 26.58 -6.45 -3.91
C LEU A 197 27.30 -6.59 -5.25
N GLU A 198 27.94 -7.73 -5.48
CA GLU A 198 28.63 -8.01 -6.74
C GLU A 198 27.67 -8.26 -7.92
N ASN A 199 26.38 -8.52 -7.64
CA ASN A 199 25.36 -8.73 -8.66
C ASN A 199 25.15 -7.46 -9.51
N GLN A 200 25.02 -7.63 -10.82
CA GLN A 200 24.81 -6.51 -11.75
C GLN A 200 23.60 -5.64 -11.37
N LYS A 201 22.50 -6.22 -10.89
CA LYS A 201 21.32 -5.46 -10.46
C LYS A 201 21.61 -4.56 -9.25
N ALA A 202 22.40 -5.04 -8.29
CA ALA A 202 22.78 -4.25 -7.12
C ALA A 202 23.72 -3.10 -7.52
N LYS A 203 24.66 -3.36 -8.43
CA LYS A 203 25.56 -2.34 -8.98
C LYS A 203 24.81 -1.28 -9.78
N ASP A 204 23.88 -1.68 -10.64
CA ASP A 204 23.06 -0.77 -11.45
C ASP A 204 22.19 0.12 -10.57
N ALA A 205 21.62 -0.45 -9.50
CA ALA A 205 20.86 0.27 -8.48
C ALA A 205 21.73 1.06 -7.50
N LYS A 206 23.07 0.91 -7.57
CA LYS A 206 24.05 1.55 -6.68
C LYS A 206 23.81 1.26 -5.19
N LEU A 207 23.36 0.04 -4.88
CA LEU A 207 23.09 -0.35 -3.51
C LEU A 207 24.36 -0.32 -2.67
N VAL A 208 24.23 0.18 -1.44
CA VAL A 208 25.30 0.11 -0.44
C VAL A 208 25.16 -1.13 0.45
N LYS A 209 26.22 -1.43 1.21
CA LYS A 209 26.28 -2.60 2.10
C LYS A 209 25.08 -2.66 3.05
N GLU A 210 24.71 -1.53 3.62
CA GLU A 210 23.65 -1.38 4.61
C GLU A 210 22.28 -1.74 4.03
N GLU A 211 22.01 -1.28 2.80
CA GLU A 211 20.78 -1.58 2.07
C GLU A 211 20.69 -3.06 1.74
N VAL A 212 21.78 -3.66 1.26
CA VAL A 212 21.80 -5.10 0.97
C VAL A 212 21.60 -5.92 2.25
N ILE A 213 22.25 -5.57 3.35
CA ILE A 213 22.05 -6.25 4.65
C ILE A 213 20.59 -6.12 5.09
N ALA A 214 19.99 -4.93 5.01
CA ALA A 214 18.60 -4.72 5.36
C ALA A 214 17.65 -5.54 4.48
N LEU A 215 17.93 -5.66 3.18
CA LEU A 215 17.18 -6.50 2.24
C LEU A 215 17.30 -8.00 2.57
N VAL A 216 18.48 -8.49 2.94
CA VAL A 216 18.66 -9.89 3.36
C VAL A 216 17.89 -10.17 4.65
N LEU A 217 17.93 -9.25 5.62
CA LEU A 217 17.12 -9.37 6.85
C LEU A 217 15.62 -9.37 6.53
N TYR A 218 15.15 -8.48 5.66
CA TYR A 218 13.74 -8.38 5.27
C TYR A 218 13.25 -9.58 4.47
N THR A 219 14.09 -10.17 3.62
CA THR A 219 13.71 -11.36 2.86
C THR A 219 13.79 -12.64 3.70
N GLY A 220 14.55 -12.61 4.80
CA GLY A 220 14.56 -13.62 5.85
C GLY A 220 13.48 -13.43 6.93
N PRO A 221 13.58 -14.12 8.09
CA PRO A 221 12.62 -14.08 9.19
C PRO A 221 12.15 -12.69 9.68
N MET A 222 13.02 -11.67 9.62
CA MET A 222 12.71 -10.35 10.20
C MET A 222 11.58 -9.59 9.49
N TYR A 223 11.13 -10.03 8.30
CA TYR A 223 9.94 -9.45 7.65
C TYR A 223 8.73 -9.39 8.59
N ARG A 224 8.60 -10.35 9.52
CA ARG A 224 7.44 -10.45 10.42
C ARG A 224 7.33 -9.19 11.27
N TRP A 225 8.41 -8.80 11.93
CA TRP A 225 8.42 -7.67 12.84
C TRP A 225 8.48 -6.32 12.11
N TYR A 226 9.21 -6.22 11.00
CA TYR A 226 9.20 -5.00 10.19
C TYR A 226 7.81 -4.69 9.64
N ASN A 227 7.10 -5.72 9.14
CA ASN A 227 5.73 -5.55 8.69
C ASN A 227 4.79 -5.24 9.85
N ALA A 228 5.00 -5.83 11.03
CA ALA A 228 4.20 -5.51 12.21
C ALA A 228 4.35 -4.03 12.61
N VAL A 229 5.56 -3.48 12.60
CA VAL A 229 5.81 -2.06 12.84
C VAL A 229 5.13 -1.19 11.78
N LEU A 230 5.25 -1.55 10.50
CA LEU A 230 4.68 -0.78 9.40
C LEU A 230 3.15 -0.84 9.34
N ARG A 231 2.54 -1.94 9.79
CA ARG A 231 1.10 -2.19 9.66
C ARG A 231 0.33 -1.96 10.95
N GLY A 232 1.00 -2.00 12.09
CA GLY A 232 0.34 -2.07 13.39
C GLY A 232 -0.42 -3.39 13.59
N PHE A 233 -0.01 -4.47 12.94
CA PHE A 233 -0.66 -5.78 13.00
C PHE A 233 0.29 -6.93 12.63
N PRO A 234 0.17 -8.13 13.24
CA PRO A 234 -0.78 -8.50 14.30
C PRO A 234 -0.43 -7.87 15.65
N ALA A 235 -1.42 -7.68 16.52
CA ALA A 235 -1.23 -7.01 17.82
C ALA A 235 -0.15 -7.71 18.67
N GLU A 236 -0.10 -9.04 18.63
CA GLU A 236 0.93 -9.84 19.29
C GLU A 236 2.35 -9.44 18.85
N ASP A 237 2.57 -9.18 17.56
CA ASP A 237 3.88 -8.81 17.04
C ASP A 237 4.20 -7.34 17.36
N VAL A 238 3.19 -6.46 17.34
CA VAL A 238 3.35 -5.05 17.71
C VAL A 238 3.74 -4.90 19.18
N GLU A 239 3.17 -5.73 20.06
CA GLU A 239 3.56 -5.76 21.47
C GLU A 239 4.94 -6.41 21.64
N ALA A 240 5.23 -7.50 20.91
CA ALA A 240 6.51 -8.20 20.97
C ALA A 240 7.70 -7.35 20.51
N VAL A 241 7.51 -6.35 19.63
CA VAL A 241 8.60 -5.44 19.25
C VAL A 241 8.99 -4.45 20.36
N LYS A 242 8.21 -4.35 21.46
CA LYS A 242 8.54 -3.55 22.65
C LYS A 242 8.97 -2.11 22.33
N GLY A 243 8.30 -1.48 21.36
CA GLY A 243 8.58 -0.10 20.95
C GLY A 243 9.78 0.07 20.01
N ASN A 244 10.47 -1.01 19.63
CA ASN A 244 11.49 -0.97 18.60
C ASN A 244 10.86 -0.70 17.23
N ARG A 245 11.26 0.41 16.61
CA ARG A 245 10.70 0.88 15.34
C ARG A 245 11.49 0.44 14.12
N TYR A 246 12.67 -0.15 14.30
CA TYR A 246 13.57 -0.54 13.21
C TYR A 246 13.77 0.58 12.16
N ALA A 247 13.86 1.83 12.62
CA ALA A 247 13.79 3.01 11.77
C ALA A 247 14.89 3.01 10.72
N THR A 248 16.13 2.72 11.13
CA THR A 248 17.31 2.64 10.28
C THR A 248 17.15 1.52 9.26
N THR A 249 16.84 0.31 9.74
CA THR A 249 16.74 -0.86 8.87
C THR A 249 15.63 -0.72 7.83
N ILE A 250 14.45 -0.22 8.22
CA ILE A 250 13.32 -0.04 7.31
C ILE A 250 13.60 1.09 6.31
N ASN A 251 14.24 2.18 6.71
CA ASN A 251 14.64 3.22 5.76
C ASN A 251 15.63 2.67 4.71
N CYS A 252 16.56 1.78 5.08
CA CYS A 252 17.46 1.11 4.13
C CYS A 252 16.76 0.14 3.16
N ILE A 253 15.54 -0.31 3.46
CA ILE A 253 14.77 -1.20 2.56
C ILE A 253 14.03 -0.39 1.49
N VAL A 254 13.66 0.85 1.80
CA VAL A 254 12.80 1.69 0.96
C VAL A 254 13.52 2.86 0.29
N SER A 255 14.84 2.98 0.49
CA SER A 255 15.68 4.06 -0.02
C SER A 255 15.88 4.03 -1.54
#